data_AF-A0A522C6C2-F1
#
_entry.id   AF-A0A522C6C2-F1
#
_cell.length_a   1.000
_cell.length_b   1.000
_cell.length_c   1.000
_cell.angle_alpha   90.00
_cell.angle_beta   90.00
_cell.angle_gamma   90.00
#
_symmetry.space_group_name_H-M   'P 1'
#
loop_
_entity.id
_entity.type
_entity.pdbx_description
1 polymer ?
#
loop_
_entity_poly.entity_id
_entity_poly.type
_entity_poly.pdbx_seq_one_letter_code
_entity_poly.pdbx_strand_id
1 'polypeptide(L)'
;MSFAASLAYKFIRIGFFVRLLTCKKLIPFGSGEEHLFKILDALALIDEEDTWECPMMHEMQGTGVLILKSDDSSLKKVAPMCNMVVYASEL
;
A
#
# COMPACT_ATOMS: atom_id res chain seq x y z
N MET A 1 -9.06 3.58 -11.80
CA MET A 1 -7.88 4.35 -11.31
C MET A 1 -7.50 3.78 -9.94
N SER A 2 -6.22 3.60 -9.62
CA SER A 2 -5.82 3.02 -8.32
C SER A 2 -5.65 4.11 -7.25
N PHE A 3 -6.32 3.96 -6.10
CA PHE A 3 -6.18 4.89 -4.97
C PHE A 3 -4.77 4.86 -4.37
N ALA A 4 -4.17 3.67 -4.25
CA ALA A 4 -2.79 3.52 -3.79
C ALA A 4 -1.80 4.27 -4.68
N ALA A 5 -1.99 4.21 -6.01
CA ALA A 5 -1.20 4.96 -6.97
C ALA A 5 -1.33 6.48 -6.77
N SER A 6 -2.56 6.95 -6.52
CA SER A 6 -2.87 8.37 -6.30
C SER A 6 -2.21 8.91 -5.03
N LEU A 7 -2.23 8.12 -3.95
CA LEU A 7 -1.51 8.46 -2.71
C LEU A 7 0.00 8.47 -2.91
N ALA A 8 0.57 7.44 -3.56
CA ALA A 8 2.00 7.39 -3.83
C ALA A 8 2.46 8.61 -4.63
N TYR A 9 1.75 8.97 -5.70
CA TYR A 9 2.02 10.17 -6.49
C TYR A 9 1.99 11.43 -5.62
N LYS A 10 0.94 11.62 -4.81
CA LYS A 10 0.79 12.80 -3.96
C LYS A 10 1.92 12.90 -2.93
N PHE A 11 2.22 11.81 -2.21
CA PHE A 11 3.24 11.82 -1.16
C PHE A 11 4.65 12.01 -1.71
N ILE A 12 4.98 11.39 -2.85
CA ILE A 12 6.25 11.61 -3.54
C ILE A 12 6.37 13.08 -3.94
N ARG A 13 5.32 13.67 -4.52
CA ARG A 13 5.34 15.07 -4.99
C ARG A 13 5.52 16.12 -3.90
N ILE A 14 5.09 15.83 -2.67
CA ILE A 14 5.28 16.73 -1.53
C ILE A 14 6.57 16.43 -0.75
N GLY A 15 7.43 15.54 -1.26
CA GLY A 15 8.78 15.31 -0.75
C GLY A 15 8.93 14.14 0.22
N PHE A 16 7.92 13.29 0.39
CA PHE A 16 8.06 12.09 1.22
C PHE A 16 8.73 10.94 0.47
N PHE A 17 9.40 10.09 1.25
CA PHE A 17 9.78 8.75 0.83
C PHE A 17 8.59 7.82 1.05
N VAL A 18 8.26 7.02 0.05
CA VAL A 18 7.11 6.12 0.05
C VAL A 18 7.58 4.68 -0.09
N ARG A 19 6.99 3.79 0.71
CA ARG A 19 7.14 2.32 0.64
C ARG A 19 5.79 1.73 0.23
N LEU A 20 5.78 0.73 -0.66
CA LEU A 20 4.57 -0.04 -0.97
C LEU A 20 4.71 -1.43 -0.35
N LEU A 21 3.71 -1.83 0.43
CA LEU A 21 3.59 -3.20 0.94
C LEU A 21 2.31 -3.84 0.39
N THR A 22 2.47 -5.01 -0.21
CA THR A 22 1.38 -5.88 -0.65
C THR A 22 1.66 -7.29 -0.11
N CYS A 23 0.70 -8.21 -0.23
CA CYS A 23 0.90 -9.59 0.20
C CYS A 23 1.99 -10.33 -0.59
N LYS A 24 2.26 -9.92 -1.85
CA LYS A 24 3.26 -10.59 -2.72
C LYS A 24 4.58 -9.84 -2.82
N LYS A 25 4.55 -8.52 -2.65
CA LYS A 25 5.67 -7.64 -2.99
C LYS A 25 5.82 -6.51 -2.00
N LEU A 26 7.07 -6.28 -1.63
CA LEU A 26 7.52 -5.09 -0.94
C LEU A 26 8.35 -4.24 -1.90
N ILE A 27 8.03 -2.96 -1.99
CA ILE A 27 8.90 -1.94 -2.57
C ILE A 27 9.41 -1.10 -1.41
N PRO A 28 10.75 -1.03 -1.18
CA PRO A 28 11.32 -0.27 -0.07
C PRO A 28 11.05 1.24 -0.19
N PHE A 29 11.40 2.01 0.84
CA PHE A 29 11.29 3.46 0.78
C PHE A 29 12.10 4.04 -0.38
N GLY A 30 11.48 4.95 -1.13
CA GLY A 30 12.10 5.70 -2.21
C GLY A 30 11.26 6.93 -2.58
N SER A 31 11.76 7.74 -3.50
CA SER A 31 11.06 8.96 -3.96
C SER A 31 11.44 9.26 -5.41
N GLY A 32 10.82 10.28 -5.98
CA GLY A 32 10.99 10.67 -7.39
C GLY A 32 10.16 9.83 -8.37
N GLU A 33 10.27 10.19 -9.65
CA GLU A 33 9.45 9.64 -10.72
C GLU A 33 9.78 8.16 -11.02
N GLU A 34 11.05 7.78 -11.02
CA GLU A 34 11.46 6.38 -11.18
C GLU A 34 10.88 5.47 -10.10
N HIS A 35 10.80 5.97 -8.86
CA HIS A 35 10.22 5.21 -7.76
C HIS A 35 8.70 5.08 -7.90
N LEU A 36 8.04 6.15 -8.34
CA LEU A 36 6.62 6.10 -8.66
C LEU A 36 6.34 5.04 -9.73
N PHE A 37 7.12 4.96 -10.81
CA PHE A 37 6.92 3.93 -11.83
C PHE A 37 7.09 2.51 -11.28
N LYS A 38 8.08 2.26 -10.42
CA LYS A 38 8.22 0.97 -9.73
C LYS A 38 6.97 0.60 -8.92
N ILE A 39 6.37 1.59 -8.23
CA ILE A 39 5.12 1.41 -7.49
C ILE A 39 3.97 1.09 -8.45
N LEU A 40 3.82 1.84 -9.54
CA LEU A 40 2.76 1.62 -10.52
C LEU A 40 2.86 0.24 -11.18
N ASP A 41 4.07 -0.18 -11.56
CA ASP A 41 4.32 -1.51 -12.12
C ASP A 41 3.94 -2.61 -11.13
N ALA A 42 4.29 -2.44 -9.84
CA ALA A 42 3.88 -3.42 -8.83
C ALA A 42 2.37 -3.46 -8.62
N LEU A 43 1.69 -2.31 -8.63
CA LEU A 43 0.24 -2.24 -8.51
C LEU A 43 -0.48 -2.84 -9.74
N ALA A 44 0.09 -2.71 -10.93
CA ALA A 44 -0.45 -3.28 -12.16
C ALA A 44 -0.37 -4.82 -12.21
N LEU A 45 0.54 -5.42 -11.42
CA LEU A 45 0.73 -6.86 -11.30
C LEU A 45 -0.04 -7.48 -10.11
N ILE A 46 -0.87 -6.70 -9.41
CA ILE A 46 -1.71 -7.23 -8.33
C ILE A 46 -2.91 -7.93 -8.95
N ASP A 47 -2.86 -9.25 -9.00
CA ASP A 47 -4.03 -10.09 -9.25
C ASP A 47 -4.83 -10.33 -7.97
N GLU A 48 -6.16 -10.43 -8.11
CA GLU A 48 -7.06 -10.86 -7.02
C GLU A 48 -6.85 -12.36 -6.73
N GLU A 49 -5.82 -12.70 -5.95
CA GLU A 49 -5.63 -14.09 -5.50
C GLU A 49 -5.77 -14.23 -3.98
N ASP A 50 -6.57 -15.24 -3.60
CA ASP A 50 -6.85 -15.77 -2.27
C ASP A 50 -5.60 -16.40 -1.60
N THR A 51 -4.48 -15.67 -1.53
CA THR A 51 -3.30 -16.13 -0.78
C THR A 51 -3.25 -15.45 0.58
N TRP A 52 -3.43 -16.28 1.62
CA TRP A 52 -3.70 -15.90 3.00
C TRP A 52 -2.46 -15.49 3.81
N GLU A 53 -1.27 -15.65 3.22
CA GLU A 53 0.01 -15.37 3.88
C GLU A 53 0.61 -14.07 3.35
N CYS A 54 0.01 -12.95 3.74
CA CYS A 54 0.68 -11.66 3.58
C CYS A 54 1.85 -11.64 4.58
N PRO A 55 3.09 -11.35 4.16
CA PRO A 55 4.21 -11.21 5.07
C PRO A 55 3.91 -10.03 5.98
N MET A 56 3.35 -10.32 7.16
CA MET A 56 3.09 -9.33 8.20
C MET A 56 4.45 -8.84 8.68
N MET A 57 4.83 -7.69 8.13
CA MET A 57 6.08 -7.02 8.41
C MET A 57 6.12 -6.64 9.89
N HIS A 58 7.05 -7.22 10.62
CA HIS A 58 7.39 -6.84 11.99
C HIS A 58 7.90 -5.40 12.12
N GLU A 59 8.03 -4.64 11.02
CA GLU A 59 8.53 -3.26 11.03
C GLU A 59 7.70 -2.35 10.10
N MET A 60 6.55 -1.90 10.61
CA MET A 60 5.95 -0.66 10.13
C MET A 60 6.73 0.51 10.73
N GLN A 61 7.57 1.14 9.91
CA GLN A 61 8.24 2.39 10.26
C GLN A 61 7.52 3.55 9.57
N GLY A 62 7.28 4.64 10.30
CA GLY A 62 6.66 5.85 9.79
C GLY A 62 5.12 5.81 9.76
N THR A 63 4.52 6.73 8.99
CA THR A 63 3.06 6.84 8.84
C THR A 63 2.53 5.78 7.88
N GLY A 64 1.64 4.91 8.34
CA GLY A 64 1.02 3.85 7.54
C GLY A 64 -0.40 4.20 7.07
N VAL A 65 -0.67 4.01 5.77
CA VAL A 65 -2.03 4.03 5.20
C VAL A 65 -2.38 2.62 4.73
N LEU A 66 -3.39 2.01 5.36
CA LEU A 66 -3.92 0.71 4.98
C LEU A 66 -5.08 0.89 4.00
N ILE A 67 -4.99 0.28 2.82
CA ILE A 67 -6.06 0.32 1.82
C ILE A 67 -6.65 -1.09 1.72
N LEU A 68 -7.91 -1.25 2.11
CA LEU A 68 -8.62 -2.52 2.10
C LEU A 68 -9.72 -2.49 1.05
N LYS A 69 -9.99 -3.62 0.38
CA LYS A 69 -11.10 -3.71 -0.57
C LYS A 69 -12.47 -3.58 0.12
N SER A 70 -12.60 -4.21 1.28
CA SER A 70 -13.80 -4.22 2.11
C SER A 70 -13.46 -4.41 3.58
N ASP A 71 -14.47 -4.22 4.41
CA ASP A 71 -14.38 -4.32 5.87
C ASP A 71 -14.17 -5.76 6.39
N ASP A 72 -14.47 -6.75 5.54
CA ASP A 72 -14.29 -8.18 5.82
C ASP A 72 -12.88 -8.69 5.48
N SER A 73 -11.97 -7.81 5.04
CA SER A 73 -10.60 -8.20 4.69
C SER A 73 -9.85 -8.81 5.88
N SER A 74 -9.18 -9.94 5.66
CA SER A 74 -8.31 -10.59 6.63
C SER A 74 -7.18 -9.68 7.14
N LEU A 75 -6.79 -8.68 6.32
CA LEU A 75 -5.80 -7.66 6.65
C LEU A 75 -6.31 -6.57 7.61
N LYS A 76 -7.60 -6.56 7.96
CA LYS A 76 -8.14 -5.67 9.01
C LYS A 76 -7.42 -5.83 10.35
N LYS A 77 -6.84 -7.00 10.63
CA LYS A 77 -6.00 -7.23 11.82
C LYS A 77 -4.78 -6.31 11.89
N VAL A 78 -4.34 -5.77 10.75
CA VAL A 78 -3.22 -4.82 10.63
C VAL A 78 -3.66 -3.38 10.93
N ALA A 79 -4.96 -3.08 10.88
CA ALA A 79 -5.49 -1.71 11.05
C ALA A 79 -4.93 -0.97 12.29
N PRO A 80 -4.79 -1.59 13.48
CA PRO A 80 -4.23 -0.91 14.64
C PRO A 80 -2.76 -0.46 14.49
N MET A 81 -2.02 -1.02 13.53
CA MET A 81 -0.62 -0.66 13.23
C MET A 81 -0.51 0.49 12.23
N CYS A 82 -1.63 0.93 11.65
CA CYS A 82 -1.67 2.00 10.66
C CYS A 82 -2.32 3.27 11.23
N ASN A 83 -1.90 4.42 10.73
CA ASN A 83 -2.46 5.71 11.15
C ASN A 83 -3.77 6.04 10.42
N MET A 84 -3.98 5.43 9.25
CA MET A 84 -5.17 5.62 8.44
C MET A 84 -5.57 4.29 7.80
N VAL A 85 -6.87 4.03 7.76
CA VAL A 85 -7.48 2.92 7.04
C VAL A 85 -8.46 3.50 6.04
N VAL A 86 -8.40 3.03 4.80
CA VAL A 86 -9.29 3.44 3.71
C VAL A 86 -9.88 2.21 3.06
N TYR A 87 -11.21 2.20 2.90
CA TYR A 87 -11.92 1.13 2.21
C TYR A 87 -12.16 1.55 0.75
N ALA A 88 -11.67 0.74 -0.19
CA ALA A 88 -11.83 1.00 -1.61
C ALA A 88 -13.30 0.96 -2.06
N SER A 89 -14.17 0.28 -1.32
CA SER A 89 -15.63 0.29 -1.53
C SER A 89 -16.30 1.65 -1.27
N GLU A 90 -15.62 2.56 -0.55
CA GLU A 90 -16.14 3.87 -0.17
C GLU A 90 -15.55 5.03 -1.00
N LEU A 91 -14.72 4.70 -2.01
CA LEU A 91 -14.05 5.64 -2.91
C LEU A 91 -14.68 5.63 -4.30
#